data_AF-A0A524PEU3-F1
#
_entry.id   AF-A0A524PEU3-F1
#
_cell.length_a   1.000
_cell.length_b   1.000
_cell.length_c   1.000
_cell.angle_alpha   90.00
_cell.angle_beta   90.00
_cell.angle_gamma   90.00
#
_symmetry.space_group_name_H-M   'P 1'
#
loop_
_entity.id
_entity.type
_entity.pdbx_description
1 polymer ?
#
loop_
_entity_poly.entity_id
_entity_poly.type
_entity_poly.pdbx_seq_one_letter_code
_entity_poly.pdbx_strand_id
1 'polypeptide(L)'
;MMTTVERLSFQPLIPERWPDFEQLFGAQGASGGCWCMWWRIARREFEANGNQGNRDAMRSLVEAGHIPGILAYHGDCPVGWCSIAPRSEFGALERSRVLKRIDDEPVWSIVCFYISKPHRHQGLLR
;
A
#
# COMPACT_ATOMS: atom_id res chain seq x y z
N MET A 1 5.82 16.07 29.04
CA MET A 1 5.10 15.66 27.82
C MET A 1 6.15 15.27 26.78
N MET A 2 6.49 13.99 26.70
CA MET A 2 7.38 13.44 25.65
C MET A 2 6.50 13.06 24.46
N THR A 3 6.80 13.62 23.30
CA THR A 3 6.05 13.44 22.06
C THR A 3 6.22 12.03 21.51
N THR A 4 5.12 11.44 21.06
CA THR A 4 4.86 10.09 20.52
C THR A 4 5.69 9.67 19.29
N VAL A 5 6.79 10.35 18.99
CA VAL A 5 7.57 10.21 17.73
C VAL A 5 8.78 9.27 17.91
N GLU A 6 9.21 8.98 19.13
CA GLU A 6 10.50 8.28 19.40
C GLU A 6 10.54 6.77 19.08
N ARG A 7 9.50 6.17 18.46
CA ARG A 7 9.54 4.75 18.08
C ARG A 7 8.89 4.41 16.74
N LEU A 8 8.85 5.38 15.82
CA LEU A 8 8.43 5.08 14.46
C LEU A 8 9.57 4.45 13.66
N SER A 9 9.26 3.37 12.95
CA SER A 9 10.15 2.79 11.96
C SER A 9 9.39 2.48 10.68
N PHE A 10 10.13 2.42 9.56
CA PHE A 10 9.55 2.24 8.23
C PHE A 10 10.32 1.14 7.51
N GLN A 11 9.61 0.15 7.00
CA GLN A 11 10.20 -1.03 6.38
C GLN A 11 9.52 -1.35 5.04
N PRO A 12 10.25 -1.82 4.03
CA PRO A 12 9.64 -2.28 2.79
C PRO A 12 8.79 -3.53 3.05
N LEU A 13 7.67 -3.66 2.31
CA LEU A 13 6.93 -4.91 2.28
C LEU A 13 7.70 -5.93 1.42
N ILE A 14 8.15 -6.98 2.09
CA ILE A 14 8.85 -8.15 1.56
C ILE A 14 8.14 -9.41 2.06
N PRO A 15 8.41 -10.62 1.52
CA PRO A 15 7.72 -11.84 1.90
C PRO A 15 7.64 -12.07 3.42
N GLU A 16 8.73 -11.79 4.14
CA GLU A 16 8.85 -11.99 5.59
C GLU A 16 7.92 -11.08 6.40
N ARG A 17 7.50 -9.94 5.84
CA ARG A 17 6.60 -8.96 6.47
C ARG A 17 5.15 -9.06 6.00
N TRP A 18 4.83 -10.06 5.21
CA TRP A 18 3.45 -10.31 4.78
C TRP A 18 2.47 -10.43 5.96
N PRO A 19 2.79 -11.13 7.07
CA PRO A 19 1.89 -11.19 8.23
C PRO A 19 1.56 -9.82 8.83
N ASP A 20 2.53 -8.89 8.87
CA ASP A 20 2.32 -7.54 9.39
C ASP A 20 1.40 -6.72 8.49
N PHE A 21 1.55 -6.89 7.17
CA PHE A 21 0.65 -6.27 6.18
C PHE A 21 -0.79 -6.78 6.35
N GLU A 22 -0.98 -8.09 6.53
CA GLU A 22 -2.29 -8.68 6.82
C GLU A 22 -2.86 -8.17 8.14
N GLN A 23 -2.04 -8.06 9.18
CA GLN A 23 -2.45 -7.55 10.48
C GLN A 23 -2.94 -6.10 10.36
N LEU A 24 -2.20 -5.24 9.66
CA LEU A 24 -2.55 -3.84 9.46
C LEU A 24 -3.86 -3.68 8.67
N PHE A 25 -4.04 -4.47 7.61
CA PHE A 25 -5.17 -4.35 6.71
C PHE A 25 -6.44 -5.02 7.27
N GLY A 26 -6.26 -6.07 8.08
CA GLY A 26 -7.33 -6.86 8.68
C GLY A 26 -8.24 -7.53 7.64
N ALA A 27 -9.34 -8.11 8.12
CA ALA A 27 -10.28 -8.88 7.29
C ALA A 27 -10.92 -8.07 6.14
N GLN A 28 -10.90 -6.73 6.23
CA GLN A 28 -11.50 -5.84 5.23
C GLN A 28 -10.46 -5.29 4.22
N GLY A 29 -9.21 -5.76 4.23
CA GLY A 29 -8.21 -5.33 3.26
C GLY A 29 -7.97 -3.82 3.28
N ALA A 30 -7.79 -3.26 4.48
CA ALA A 30 -7.77 -1.83 4.80
C ALA A 30 -9.12 -1.12 4.58
N SER A 31 -9.55 -1.00 3.32
CA SER A 31 -10.80 -0.34 2.94
C SER A 31 -11.47 -1.09 1.80
N GLY A 32 -12.64 -1.70 2.07
CA GLY A 32 -13.48 -2.33 1.06
C GLY A 32 -12.82 -3.49 0.30
N GLY A 33 -11.88 -4.20 0.92
CA GLY A 33 -11.15 -5.32 0.33
C GLY A 33 -10.18 -4.91 -0.77
N CYS A 34 -9.64 -3.67 -0.70
CA CYS A 34 -8.81 -3.16 -1.77
C CYS A 34 -7.44 -3.85 -1.84
N TRP A 35 -6.86 -4.22 -0.69
CA TRP A 35 -5.49 -4.76 -0.58
C TRP A 35 -4.44 -3.97 -1.37
N CYS A 36 -4.69 -2.67 -1.53
CA CYS A 36 -3.91 -1.74 -2.34
C CYS A 36 -3.73 -2.15 -3.82
N MET A 37 -4.67 -2.93 -4.37
CA MET A 37 -4.66 -3.37 -5.77
C MET A 37 -5.34 -2.39 -6.72
N TRP A 38 -6.17 -1.46 -6.21
CA TRP A 38 -6.98 -0.53 -7.02
C TRP A 38 -6.19 0.17 -8.14
N TRP A 39 -4.98 0.65 -7.84
CA TRP A 39 -4.14 1.36 -8.79
C TRP A 39 -3.20 0.46 -9.60
N ARG A 40 -2.98 -0.78 -9.14
CA ARG A 40 -2.02 -1.72 -9.75
C ARG A 40 -2.62 -2.45 -10.94
N ILE A 41 -3.84 -2.94 -10.81
CA ILE A 41 -4.50 -3.79 -11.81
C ILE A 41 -5.60 -3.07 -12.60
N ALA A 42 -6.22 -3.76 -13.56
CA ALA A 42 -7.37 -3.25 -14.29
C ALA A 42 -8.61 -3.17 -13.38
N ARG A 43 -9.47 -2.16 -13.60
CA ARG A 43 -10.68 -1.99 -12.80
C ARG A 43 -11.59 -3.22 -12.82
N ARG A 44 -11.78 -3.81 -14.00
CA ARG A 44 -12.55 -5.04 -14.21
C ARG A 44 -11.96 -6.23 -13.43
N GLU A 45 -10.64 -6.35 -13.41
CA GLU A 45 -9.94 -7.41 -12.69
C GLU A 45 -10.06 -7.22 -11.18
N PHE A 46 -9.86 -6.00 -10.69
CA PHE A 46 -10.05 -5.65 -9.28
C PHE A 46 -11.45 -6.01 -8.77
N GLU A 47 -12.48 -5.71 -9.56
CA GLU A 47 -13.87 -6.01 -9.22
C GLU A 47 -14.13 -7.52 -9.23
N ALA A 48 -13.60 -8.24 -10.21
CA ALA A 48 -13.74 -9.69 -10.32
C ALA A 48 -13.03 -10.44 -9.17
N ASN A 49 -11.87 -9.95 -8.73
CA ASN A 49 -11.09 -10.54 -7.67
C ASN A 49 -11.79 -10.52 -6.30
N GLY A 50 -12.59 -9.47 -6.04
CA GLY A 50 -13.16 -9.24 -4.71
C GLY A 50 -12.10 -9.13 -3.61
N ASN A 51 -12.51 -9.28 -2.35
CA ASN A 51 -11.60 -9.13 -1.21
C ASN A 51 -10.46 -10.16 -1.22
N GLN A 52 -10.80 -11.45 -1.33
CA GLN A 52 -9.82 -12.54 -1.27
C GLN A 52 -8.88 -12.53 -2.48
N GLY A 53 -9.40 -12.36 -3.69
CA GLY A 53 -8.55 -12.34 -4.89
C GLY A 53 -7.60 -11.14 -4.89
N ASN A 54 -8.02 -9.97 -4.39
CA ASN A 54 -7.13 -8.82 -4.29
C ASN A 54 -6.02 -9.02 -3.25
N ARG A 55 -6.31 -9.72 -2.14
CA ARG A 55 -5.30 -10.15 -1.17
C ARG A 55 -4.27 -11.06 -1.80
N ASP A 56 -4.74 -12.09 -2.51
CA ASP A 56 -3.87 -13.10 -3.10
C ASP A 56 -3.05 -12.55 -4.26
N ALA A 57 -3.60 -11.61 -5.03
CA ALA A 57 -2.86 -10.87 -6.05
C ALA A 57 -1.73 -10.01 -5.44
N MET A 58 -1.99 -9.30 -4.33
CA MET A 58 -0.95 -8.56 -3.64
C MET A 58 0.11 -9.50 -3.02
N ARG A 59 -0.30 -10.63 -2.46
CA ARG A 59 0.63 -11.65 -1.94
C ARG A 59 1.54 -12.17 -3.04
N SER A 60 0.97 -12.51 -4.19
CA SER A 60 1.71 -13.02 -5.35
C SER A 60 2.77 -12.02 -5.84
N LEU A 61 2.46 -10.72 -5.84
CA LEU A 61 3.44 -9.66 -6.17
C LEU A 61 4.62 -9.67 -5.19
N VAL A 62 4.33 -9.72 -3.89
CA VAL A 62 5.35 -9.73 -2.84
C VAL A 62 6.22 -10.99 -2.92
N GLU A 63 5.61 -12.16 -3.11
CA GLU A 63 6.31 -13.44 -3.26
C GLU A 63 7.18 -13.49 -4.52
N ALA A 64 6.79 -12.78 -5.59
CA ALA A 64 7.60 -12.62 -6.80
C ALA A 64 8.78 -11.64 -6.63
N GLY A 65 8.99 -11.08 -5.44
CA GLY A 65 10.10 -10.18 -5.12
C GLY A 65 9.83 -8.70 -5.43
N HIS A 66 8.61 -8.33 -5.83
CA HIS A 66 8.24 -6.91 -5.92
C HIS A 66 8.13 -6.30 -4.52
N ILE A 67 8.51 -5.03 -4.40
CA ILE A 67 8.38 -4.23 -3.18
C ILE A 67 7.28 -3.20 -3.41
N PRO A 68 6.01 -3.50 -3.11
CA PRO A 68 4.89 -2.66 -3.53
C PRO A 68 4.66 -1.44 -2.63
N GLY A 69 5.46 -1.27 -1.58
CA GLY A 69 5.34 -0.14 -0.68
C GLY A 69 6.04 -0.33 0.66
N ILE A 70 5.69 0.56 1.60
CA ILE A 70 6.35 0.72 2.89
C ILE A 70 5.32 0.56 4.01
N LEU A 71 5.65 -0.28 4.98
CA LEU A 71 4.96 -0.39 6.26
C LEU A 71 5.57 0.59 7.27
N ALA A 72 4.70 1.29 7.99
CA ALA A 72 5.06 2.11 9.14
C ALA A 72 4.73 1.33 10.43
N TYR A 73 5.64 1.35 11.39
CA TYR A 73 5.52 0.68 12.67
C TYR A 73 5.62 1.68 13.81
N HIS A 74 4.95 1.39 14.92
CA HIS A 74 5.18 2.01 16.22
C HIS A 74 5.61 0.93 17.21
N GLY A 75 6.91 0.87 17.51
CA GLY A 75 7.52 -0.33 18.08
C GLY A 75 7.42 -1.49 17.08
N ASP A 76 6.90 -2.64 17.53
CA ASP A 76 6.71 -3.84 16.69
C ASP A 76 5.31 -3.91 16.05
N CYS A 77 4.45 -2.91 16.29
CA CYS A 77 3.08 -2.91 15.78
C CYS A 77 3.01 -2.17 14.44
N PRO A 78 2.52 -2.80 13.35
CA PRO A 78 2.30 -2.11 12.08
C PRO A 78 1.10 -1.16 12.20
N VAL A 79 1.32 0.13 11.96
CA VAL A 79 0.34 1.19 12.17
C VAL A 79 -0.06 1.92 10.90
N GLY A 80 0.73 1.79 9.82
CA GLY A 80 0.49 2.50 8.57
C GLY A 80 1.10 1.84 7.33
N TRP A 81 0.63 2.28 6.17
CA TRP A 81 1.01 1.79 4.85
C TRP A 81 1.12 2.95 3.87
N CYS A 82 2.14 2.89 3.02
CA CYS A 82 2.33 3.75 1.86
C CYS A 82 2.58 2.89 0.62
N SER A 83 1.69 2.97 -0.37
CA SER A 83 1.89 2.31 -1.66
C SER A 83 2.70 3.21 -2.56
N ILE A 84 3.93 2.79 -2.80
CA ILE A 84 4.93 3.54 -3.54
C ILE A 84 5.71 2.58 -4.42
N ALA A 85 5.82 2.90 -5.71
CA ALA A 85 6.55 2.11 -6.70
C ALA A 85 6.83 2.98 -7.96
N PRO A 86 7.68 2.51 -8.89
CA PRO A 86 7.74 3.07 -10.23
C PRO A 86 6.35 3.20 -10.84
N ARG A 87 6.05 4.33 -11.47
CA ARG A 87 4.73 4.64 -12.02
C ARG A 87 4.22 3.58 -12.98
N SER A 88 5.14 2.97 -13.75
CA SER A 88 4.86 1.89 -14.70
C SER A 88 4.25 0.64 -14.05
N GLU A 89 4.41 0.45 -12.74
CA GLU A 89 3.77 -0.66 -12.00
C GLU A 89 2.30 -0.40 -11.66
N PHE A 90 1.82 0.83 -11.84
CA PHE A 90 0.44 1.21 -11.58
C PHE A 90 -0.33 1.28 -12.90
N GLY A 91 -0.82 0.14 -13.37
CA GLY A 91 -1.53 0.05 -14.65
C GLY A 91 -2.72 1.02 -14.76
N ALA A 92 -3.38 1.35 -13.65
CA ALA A 92 -4.46 2.33 -13.64
C ALA A 92 -3.98 3.76 -13.91
N LEU A 93 -2.77 4.14 -13.46
CA LEU A 93 -2.16 5.42 -13.80
C LEU A 93 -1.78 5.49 -15.28
N GLU A 94 -1.18 4.44 -15.82
CA GLU A 94 -0.78 4.39 -17.24
C GLU A 94 -1.96 4.49 -18.20
N ARG A 95 -3.15 4.03 -17.80
CA ARG A 95 -4.39 4.14 -18.60
C ARG A 95 -5.21 5.41 -18.32
N SER A 96 -4.80 6.25 -17.37
CA SER A 96 -5.58 7.42 -16.95
C SER A 96 -5.53 8.54 -17.98
N ARG A 97 -6.72 9.05 -18.36
CA ARG A 97 -6.83 10.21 -19.27
C ARG A 97 -6.55 11.55 -18.58
N VAL A 98 -6.69 11.61 -17.26
CA VAL A 98 -6.55 12.84 -16.45
C VAL A 98 -5.24 12.90 -15.69
N LEU A 99 -4.60 11.75 -15.43
CA LEU A 99 -3.28 11.65 -14.79
C LEU A 99 -2.23 11.23 -15.83
N LYS A 100 -2.24 11.83 -17.02
CA LYS A 100 -1.27 11.51 -18.08
C LYS A 100 0.14 11.85 -17.62
N ARG A 101 1.11 11.15 -18.20
CA ARG A 101 2.52 11.52 -18.11
C ARG A 101 2.72 12.94 -18.67
N ILE A 102 3.59 13.70 -18.03
CA ILE A 102 3.98 15.04 -18.51
C ILE A 102 5.09 14.91 -19.56
N ASP A 103 5.97 13.90 -19.38
CA ASP A 103 7.07 13.52 -20.25
C ASP A 103 7.35 12.00 -20.13
N ASP A 104 8.39 11.51 -20.81
CA ASP A 104 8.76 10.10 -20.82
C ASP A 104 9.72 9.70 -19.69
N GLU A 105 10.01 10.60 -18.74
CA GLU A 105 10.96 10.31 -17.65
C GLU A 105 10.39 9.23 -16.69
N PRO A 106 11.20 8.25 -16.26
CA PRO A 106 10.79 7.30 -15.24
C PRO A 106 10.57 8.01 -13.89
N VAL A 107 9.32 8.01 -13.42
CA VAL A 107 8.95 8.59 -12.12
C VAL A 107 8.41 7.53 -11.18
N TRP A 108 8.54 7.79 -9.88
CA TRP A 108 7.85 7.03 -8.84
C TRP A 108 6.49 7.67 -8.54
N SER A 109 5.55 6.88 -8.03
CA SER A 109 4.22 7.36 -7.66
C SER A 109 3.83 6.85 -6.29
N ILE A 110 3.28 7.73 -5.47
CA ILE A 110 2.59 7.37 -4.24
C ILE A 110 1.10 7.42 -4.52
N VAL A 111 0.42 6.27 -4.47
CA VAL A 111 -0.97 6.14 -4.94
C VAL A 111 -1.98 5.88 -3.83
N CYS A 112 -1.50 5.50 -2.64
CA CYS A 112 -2.38 5.20 -1.52
C CYS A 112 -1.62 5.32 -0.19
N PHE A 113 -2.32 5.82 0.83
CA PHE A 113 -1.91 5.75 2.22
C PHE A 113 -3.02 5.10 3.03
N TYR A 114 -2.63 4.34 4.05
CA TYR A 114 -3.56 3.84 5.06
C TYR A 114 -2.94 3.96 6.45
N ILE A 115 -3.71 4.45 7.41
CA ILE A 115 -3.35 4.50 8.82
C ILE A 115 -4.42 3.76 9.61
N SER A 116 -3.99 2.84 10.47
CA SER A 116 -4.86 2.11 11.39
C SER A 116 -5.67 3.10 12.25
N LYS A 117 -6.95 2.80 12.51
CA LYS A 117 -7.87 3.73 13.20
C LYS A 117 -7.29 4.32 14.50
N PRO A 118 -6.67 3.54 15.41
CA PRO A 118 -6.16 4.07 16.68
C PRO A 118 -5.00 5.08 16.54
N HIS A 119 -4.30 5.08 15.39
CA HIS A 119 -3.09 5.87 15.18
C HIS A 119 -3.33 7.10 14.26
N ARG A 120 -4.58 7.36 13.88
CA ARG A 120 -4.94 8.55 13.09
C ARG A 120 -4.83 9.83 13.90
N HIS A 121 -4.68 10.97 13.22
CA HIS A 121 -4.58 12.31 13.82
C HIS A 121 -3.35 12.56 14.71
N GLN A 122 -2.36 11.67 14.67
CA GLN A 122 -1.11 11.78 15.44
C GLN A 122 0.07 12.32 14.62
N GLY A 123 -0.17 12.84 13.40
CA GLY A 123 0.88 13.42 12.56
C GLY A 123 1.61 12.43 11.64
N LEU A 124 1.20 11.17 11.56
CA LEU A 124 1.81 10.14 10.70
C LEU A 124 1.74 10.42 9.18
N LEU A 125 0.96 11.42 8.76
CA LEU A 125 0.79 11.83 7.34
C LEU A 125 1.19 13.30 7.12
N ARG A 126 2.01 13.89 8.00
CA ARG A 126 2.48 15.28 7.88
C ARG A 126 3.83 15.37 7.19
#